data_AF-A0A1L7U7I6-F1
#
_entry.id   AF-A0A1L7U7I6-F1
#
_cell.length_a   1.000
_cell.length_b   1.000
_cell.length_c   1.000
_cell.angle_alpha   90.00
_cell.angle_beta   90.00
_cell.angle_gamma   90.00
#
_symmetry.space_group_name_H-M   'P 1'
#
loop_
_entity.id
_entity.type
_entity.pdbx_description
1 polymer ?
#
loop_
_entity_poly.entity_id
_entity_poly.type
_entity_poly.pdbx_seq_one_letter_code
_entity_poly.pdbx_strand_id
1 'polypeptide(L)'
;MIGLQGLGIALLLTGQVIGATIPSEPATGLEARGMPARVTCKVSTGTFIFTVQQAREEYNRVKGLYNPSTKKYPTKSGYPHEFSNFGDIKFDDTACNSKKRPVEIYEFPIYQRSSEGTGAVHYDANKSKSDQPGPGECRVVFTAENGHLCGVMCHKSMTPGGDQGFIKCTA
;
A
#
# COMPACT_ATOMS: atom_id res chain seq x y z
N MET A 1 -13.08 -19.17 82.58
CA MET A 1 -12.25 -20.16 81.87
C MET A 1 -12.49 -19.99 80.38
N ILE A 2 -11.42 -19.67 79.62
CA ILE A 2 -11.11 -20.01 78.20
C ILE A 2 -12.25 -19.85 77.17
N GLY A 3 -12.15 -19.11 76.06
CA GLY A 3 -10.99 -18.54 75.38
C GLY A 3 -11.37 -17.87 74.05
N LEU A 4 -10.33 -17.35 73.42
CA LEU A 4 -10.15 -16.66 72.13
C LEU A 4 -11.01 -17.10 70.93
N GLN A 5 -11.33 -16.12 70.08
CA GLN A 5 -11.18 -16.04 68.60
C GLN A 5 -12.26 -15.05 68.08
N GLY A 6 -11.97 -13.84 67.59
CA GLY A 6 -10.97 -13.46 66.60
C GLY A 6 -11.61 -13.55 65.21
N LEU A 7 -12.18 -12.45 64.67
CA LEU A 7 -12.44 -12.33 63.23
C LEU A 7 -12.57 -10.85 62.86
N GLY A 8 -11.51 -10.32 62.25
CA GLY A 8 -11.56 -9.05 61.54
C GLY A 8 -12.34 -9.20 60.23
N ILE A 9 -13.06 -8.15 59.83
CA ILE A 9 -13.66 -8.07 58.50
C ILE A 9 -13.06 -6.88 57.77
N ALA A 10 -12.54 -7.22 56.61
CA ALA A 10 -11.66 -6.45 55.76
C ALA A 10 -12.35 -5.24 55.12
N LEU A 11 -11.57 -4.17 54.98
CA LEU A 11 -11.87 -2.96 54.25
C LEU A 11 -11.96 -3.29 52.75
N LEU A 12 -13.15 -3.18 52.15
CA LEU A 12 -13.37 -3.30 50.71
C LEU A 12 -12.84 -2.03 50.01
N LEU A 13 -11.62 -2.12 49.46
CA LEU A 13 -11.09 -1.14 48.52
C LEU A 13 -11.66 -1.41 47.12
N THR A 14 -12.56 -0.54 46.65
CA THR A 14 -13.03 -0.53 45.26
C THR A 14 -11.94 0.03 44.35
N GLY A 15 -11.14 -0.87 43.75
CA GLY A 15 -10.18 -0.50 42.71
C GLY A 15 -10.88 -0.22 41.38
N GLN A 16 -10.86 1.03 40.94
CA GLN A 16 -11.21 1.40 39.56
C GLN A 16 -10.14 0.89 38.61
N VAL A 17 -10.51 -0.03 37.71
CA VAL A 17 -9.66 -0.44 36.59
C VAL A 17 -9.78 0.63 35.52
N ILE A 18 -8.83 1.56 35.49
CA ILE A 18 -8.67 2.48 34.37
C ILE A 18 -8.07 1.65 33.23
N GLY A 19 -8.93 1.21 32.30
CA GLY A 19 -8.49 0.62 31.05
C GLY A 19 -7.74 1.67 30.25
N ALA A 20 -6.41 1.66 30.32
CA ALA A 20 -5.59 2.43 29.41
C ALA A 20 -5.84 1.90 28.00
N THR A 21 -6.50 2.70 27.16
CA THR A 21 -6.49 2.49 25.71
C THR A 21 -5.03 2.59 25.25
N ILE A 22 -4.42 1.44 24.97
CA ILE A 22 -3.10 1.37 24.35
C ILE A 22 -3.23 2.07 22.99
N PRO A 23 -2.47 3.16 22.73
CA PRO A 23 -2.38 3.70 21.39
C PRO A 23 -1.88 2.58 20.49
N SER A 24 -2.64 2.26 19.45
CA SER A 24 -2.19 1.38 18.37
C SER A 24 -0.92 1.98 17.79
N GLU A 25 0.24 1.47 18.18
CA GLU A 25 1.51 1.83 17.58
C GLU A 25 1.43 1.57 16.07
N PRO A 26 1.81 2.53 15.21
CA PRO A 26 1.92 2.24 13.79
C PRO A 26 3.01 1.17 13.64
N ALA A 27 2.66 0.06 12.99
CA ALA A 27 3.57 -1.05 12.75
C ALA A 27 4.90 -0.56 12.17
N THR A 28 5.91 -0.41 13.01
CA THR A 28 7.32 -0.21 12.64
C THR A 28 7.92 -1.57 12.30
N GLY A 29 7.29 -2.27 11.35
CA GLY A 29 7.90 -3.41 10.69
C GLY A 29 8.94 -2.90 9.70
N LEU A 30 10.01 -3.67 9.50
CA LEU A 30 11.09 -3.48 8.51
C LEU A 30 10.62 -3.13 7.06
N GLU A 31 9.33 -3.19 6.80
CA GLU A 31 8.65 -3.00 5.52
C GLU A 31 8.43 -1.53 5.10
N ALA A 32 8.82 -0.55 5.91
CA ALA A 32 8.69 0.88 5.57
C ALA A 32 9.91 1.48 4.85
N ARG A 33 10.95 0.68 4.55
CA ARG A 33 12.18 1.15 3.90
C ARG A 33 12.01 1.14 2.39
N GLY A 34 11.22 2.05 1.82
CA GLY A 34 11.13 2.11 0.36
C GLY A 34 10.31 3.24 -0.24
N MET A 35 9.31 3.75 0.48
CA MET A 35 8.43 4.81 0.00
C MET A 35 8.24 5.86 1.10
N PRO A 36 8.39 7.17 0.81
CA PRO A 36 8.07 8.25 1.75
C PRO A 36 6.62 8.17 2.25
N ALA A 37 6.36 8.68 3.47
CA ALA A 37 5.03 8.66 4.08
C ALA A 37 3.93 9.27 3.18
N ARG A 38 4.32 10.26 2.39
CA ARG A 38 3.51 10.95 1.38
C ARG A 38 4.37 11.22 0.17
N VAL A 39 3.80 11.04 -1.02
CA VAL A 39 4.44 11.35 -2.29
C VAL A 39 3.51 12.17 -3.18
N THR A 40 4.10 12.98 -4.04
CA THR A 40 3.45 13.85 -4.99
C THR A 40 3.93 13.52 -6.41
N CYS A 41 3.00 13.41 -7.33
CA CYS A 41 3.26 13.31 -8.78
C CYS A 41 2.69 14.55 -9.47
N LYS A 42 3.52 15.24 -10.25
CA LYS A 42 3.08 16.35 -11.10
C LYS A 42 3.16 15.91 -12.56
N VAL A 43 2.00 15.78 -13.20
CA VAL A 43 1.84 15.32 -14.59
C VAL A 43 1.03 16.35 -15.37
N SER A 44 0.91 16.19 -16.68
CA SER A 44 0.23 17.17 -17.54
C SER A 44 -1.23 17.43 -17.17
N THR A 45 -1.89 16.45 -16.59
CA THR A 45 -3.31 16.45 -16.19
C THR A 45 -3.54 16.96 -14.77
N GLY A 46 -2.50 17.10 -13.94
CA GLY A 46 -2.64 17.63 -12.60
C GLY A 46 -1.58 17.20 -11.60
N THR A 47 -1.86 17.46 -10.32
CA THR A 47 -1.03 17.05 -9.19
C THR A 47 -1.74 15.95 -8.42
N PHE A 48 -1.09 14.79 -8.32
CA PHE A 48 -1.57 13.65 -7.55
C PHE A 48 -0.81 13.47 -6.26
N ILE A 49 -1.52 13.14 -5.19
CA ILE A 49 -0.95 12.96 -3.85
C ILE A 49 -1.37 11.60 -3.31
N PHE A 50 -0.39 10.81 -2.86
CA PHE A 50 -0.62 9.49 -2.28
C PHE A 50 0.13 9.35 -0.96
N THR A 51 -0.43 8.55 -0.06
CA THR A 51 0.26 8.14 1.17
C THR A 51 0.80 6.72 1.02
N VAL A 52 1.86 6.39 1.77
CA VAL A 52 2.39 5.02 1.84
C VAL A 52 1.32 4.02 2.30
N GLN A 53 0.42 4.44 3.20
CA GLN A 53 -0.69 3.61 3.67
C GLN A 53 -1.64 3.25 2.53
N GLN A 54 -2.01 4.23 1.71
CA GLN A 54 -2.88 4.00 0.56
C GLN A 54 -2.24 3.06 -0.46
N ALA A 55 -0.97 3.26 -0.78
CA ALA A 55 -0.23 2.37 -1.68
C ALA A 55 -0.15 0.93 -1.13
N ARG A 56 0.07 0.78 0.18
CA ARG A 56 0.09 -0.52 0.85
C ARG A 56 -1.27 -1.21 0.87
N GLU A 57 -2.36 -0.46 1.01
CA GLU A 57 -3.71 -1.02 0.89
C GLU A 57 -3.93 -1.64 -0.50
N GLU A 58 -3.61 -0.94 -1.58
CA GLU A 58 -3.73 -1.49 -2.94
C GLU A 58 -2.86 -2.74 -3.13
N TYR A 59 -1.60 -2.70 -2.68
CA TYR A 59 -0.73 -3.89 -2.70
C TYR A 59 -1.35 -5.07 -1.94
N ASN A 60 -1.87 -4.83 -0.74
CA ASN A 60 -2.47 -5.88 0.08
C ASN A 60 -3.72 -6.51 -0.55
N ARG A 61 -4.47 -5.76 -1.38
CA ARG A 61 -5.64 -6.28 -2.11
C ARG A 61 -5.25 -7.28 -3.21
N VAL A 62 -4.05 -7.15 -3.76
CA VAL A 62 -3.64 -7.94 -4.94
C VAL A 62 -2.56 -8.96 -4.65
N LYS A 63 -1.76 -8.81 -3.59
CA LYS A 63 -0.61 -9.70 -3.30
C LYS A 63 -0.97 -11.19 -3.26
N GLY A 64 -2.15 -11.53 -2.76
CA GLY A 64 -2.63 -12.91 -2.66
C GLY A 64 -3.05 -13.53 -4.01
N LEU A 65 -3.10 -12.73 -5.08
CA LEU A 65 -3.44 -13.19 -6.43
C LEU A 65 -2.22 -13.67 -7.21
N TYR A 66 -0.99 -13.49 -6.69
CA TYR A 66 0.21 -13.93 -7.39
C TYR A 66 0.28 -15.46 -7.44
N ASN A 67 0.48 -16.01 -8.63
CA ASN A 67 0.72 -17.43 -8.82
C ASN A 67 2.24 -17.67 -8.92
N PRO A 68 2.88 -18.26 -7.88
CA PRO A 68 4.32 -18.49 -7.88
C PRO A 68 4.77 -19.54 -8.91
N SER A 69 3.90 -20.47 -9.29
CA SER A 69 4.22 -21.51 -10.28
C SER A 69 4.33 -20.95 -11.69
N THR A 70 3.50 -19.95 -12.03
CA THR A 70 3.52 -19.30 -13.35
C THR A 70 4.24 -17.95 -13.35
N LYS A 71 4.68 -17.49 -12.17
CA LYS A 71 5.27 -16.17 -11.92
C LYS A 71 4.44 -15.02 -12.48
N LYS A 72 3.11 -15.08 -12.32
CA LYS A 72 2.17 -14.10 -12.90
C LYS A 72 0.97 -13.86 -12.00
N TYR A 73 0.27 -12.76 -12.26
CA TYR A 73 -1.07 -12.48 -11.74
C TYR A 73 -2.12 -12.91 -12.79
N PRO A 74 -2.84 -14.02 -12.58
CA PRO A 74 -3.82 -14.52 -13.55
C PRO A 74 -5.18 -13.83 -13.38
N THR A 75 -5.23 -12.53 -13.63
CA THR A 75 -6.40 -11.69 -13.31
C THR A 75 -7.20 -11.30 -14.55
N LYS A 76 -8.52 -11.07 -14.40
CA LYS A 76 -9.40 -10.73 -15.54
C LYS A 76 -9.15 -9.33 -16.08
N SER A 77 -8.77 -8.40 -15.21
CA SER A 77 -8.42 -7.04 -15.60
C SER A 77 -7.08 -6.96 -16.34
N GLY A 78 -6.25 -8.01 -16.27
CA GLY A 78 -4.84 -7.95 -16.68
C GLY A 78 -3.95 -7.14 -15.74
N TYR A 79 -4.44 -6.74 -14.56
CA TYR A 79 -3.67 -6.11 -13.50
C TYR A 79 -3.71 -6.96 -12.20
N PRO A 80 -2.63 -6.98 -11.39
CA PRO A 80 -1.32 -6.40 -11.66
C PRO A 80 -0.63 -7.04 -12.87
N HIS A 81 0.29 -6.32 -13.49
CA HIS A 81 1.15 -6.84 -14.56
C HIS A 81 2.59 -6.35 -14.38
N GLU A 82 3.51 -7.04 -15.02
CA GLU A 82 4.94 -6.72 -14.95
C GLU A 82 5.19 -5.32 -15.50
N PHE A 83 5.98 -4.54 -14.76
CA PHE A 83 6.45 -3.23 -15.17
C PHE A 83 7.88 -3.34 -15.70
N SER A 84 8.02 -3.28 -17.03
CA SER A 84 9.33 -3.44 -17.70
C SER A 84 10.32 -2.29 -17.45
N ASN A 85 9.88 -1.18 -16.82
CA ASN A 85 10.71 -0.04 -16.43
C ASN A 85 11.63 0.53 -17.54
N PHE A 86 11.12 0.68 -18.76
CA PHE A 86 11.87 1.27 -19.88
C PHE A 86 12.33 2.72 -19.64
N GLY A 87 11.65 3.43 -18.73
CA GLY A 87 12.02 4.80 -18.31
C GLY A 87 13.17 4.85 -17.31
N ASP A 88 13.76 3.71 -16.95
CA ASP A 88 14.91 3.60 -16.04
C ASP A 88 14.65 4.19 -14.65
N ILE A 89 13.39 4.20 -14.21
CA ILE A 89 12.95 4.76 -12.92
C ILE A 89 13.72 4.08 -11.79
N LYS A 90 14.27 4.90 -10.89
CA LYS A 90 14.98 4.46 -9.69
C LYS A 90 14.09 4.68 -8.48
N PHE A 91 13.65 3.59 -7.86
CA PHE A 91 12.87 3.60 -6.63
C PHE A 91 13.78 3.80 -5.41
N ASP A 92 13.26 4.26 -4.30
CA ASP A 92 14.10 4.51 -3.12
C ASP A 92 14.49 3.18 -2.45
N ASP A 93 13.63 2.15 -2.54
CA ASP A 93 13.99 0.79 -2.20
C ASP A 93 14.97 0.20 -3.22
N THR A 94 16.21 0.00 -2.79
CA THR A 94 17.28 -0.61 -3.61
C THR A 94 16.95 -2.03 -4.09
N ALA A 95 16.08 -2.77 -3.38
CA ALA A 95 15.63 -4.10 -3.82
C ALA A 95 14.87 -4.02 -5.16
N CYS A 96 14.17 -2.91 -5.41
CA CYS A 96 13.42 -2.66 -6.64
C CYS A 96 14.30 -2.19 -7.81
N ASN A 97 15.58 -1.91 -7.57
CA ASN A 97 16.53 -1.43 -8.60
C ASN A 97 17.56 -2.49 -9.01
N SER A 98 17.48 -3.70 -8.46
CA SER A 98 18.50 -4.73 -8.66
C SER A 98 18.55 -5.19 -10.12
N LYS A 99 19.70 -4.92 -10.78
CA LYS A 99 20.03 -5.45 -12.11
C LYS A 99 20.67 -6.85 -12.07
N LYS A 100 21.24 -7.25 -10.93
CA LYS A 100 22.01 -8.51 -10.77
C LYS A 100 21.11 -9.74 -10.62
N ARG A 101 19.94 -9.53 -10.03
CA ARG A 101 18.79 -10.44 -10.06
C ARG A 101 17.63 -9.54 -10.43
N PRO A 102 17.17 -9.52 -11.70
CA PRO A 102 16.05 -8.68 -12.08
C PRO A 102 14.87 -9.11 -11.22
N VAL A 103 14.54 -8.27 -10.23
CA VAL A 103 13.35 -8.49 -9.43
C VAL A 103 12.21 -8.03 -10.32
N GLU A 104 11.31 -8.96 -10.65
CA GLU A 104 10.09 -8.61 -11.36
C GLU A 104 9.30 -7.63 -10.49
N ILE A 105 9.21 -6.40 -10.96
CA ILE A 105 8.36 -5.38 -10.39
C ILE A 105 7.06 -5.36 -11.16
N TYR A 106 5.97 -5.18 -10.42
CA TYR A 106 4.62 -5.17 -10.92
C TYR A 106 4.00 -3.82 -10.64
N GLU A 107 3.10 -3.40 -11.51
CA GLU A 107 2.31 -2.20 -11.33
C GLU A 107 0.83 -2.55 -11.16
N PHE A 108 0.14 -1.78 -10.30
CA PHE A 108 -1.31 -1.88 -10.10
C PHE A 108 -1.94 -0.49 -9.98
N PRO A 109 -3.14 -0.24 -10.54
CA PRO A 109 -3.82 1.06 -10.42
C PRO A 109 -3.98 1.56 -8.99
N ILE A 110 -3.84 2.87 -8.81
CA ILE A 110 -4.13 3.58 -7.56
C ILE A 110 -4.83 4.91 -7.87
N TYR A 111 -5.94 5.20 -7.19
CA TYR A 111 -6.72 6.42 -7.38
C TYR A 111 -6.50 7.40 -6.24
N GLN A 112 -6.30 8.68 -6.50
CA GLN A 112 -6.25 9.66 -5.42
C GLN A 112 -7.60 9.69 -4.69
N ARG A 113 -7.57 9.67 -3.34
CA ARG A 113 -8.77 9.82 -2.53
C ARG A 113 -9.32 11.25 -2.65
N SER A 114 -10.64 11.40 -2.76
CA SER A 114 -11.28 12.71 -2.70
C SER A 114 -11.03 13.34 -1.33
N SER A 115 -10.92 14.67 -1.28
CA SER A 115 -10.84 15.43 -0.02
C SER A 115 -12.12 15.33 0.84
N GLU A 116 -13.22 14.86 0.24
CA GLU A 116 -14.54 14.75 0.87
C GLU A 116 -14.79 13.39 1.53
N GLY A 117 -13.81 12.47 1.53
CA GLY A 117 -13.88 11.21 2.27
C GLY A 117 -14.90 10.20 1.74
N THR A 118 -15.48 10.42 0.57
CA THR A 118 -16.49 9.57 -0.08
C THR A 118 -15.86 8.32 -0.71
N GLY A 119 -15.38 7.40 0.13
CA GLY A 119 -14.91 6.06 -0.27
C GLY A 119 -13.62 6.08 -1.10
N ALA A 120 -12.63 5.27 -0.71
CA ALA A 120 -11.52 5.03 -1.62
C ALA A 120 -12.03 4.27 -2.85
N VAL A 121 -11.93 4.88 -4.04
CA VAL A 121 -12.16 4.17 -5.30
C VAL A 121 -10.99 3.21 -5.47
N HIS A 122 -11.29 1.93 -5.68
CA HIS A 122 -10.30 0.87 -5.88
C HIS A 122 -10.49 0.22 -7.24
N TYR A 123 -9.40 -0.18 -7.87
CA TYR A 123 -9.45 -1.01 -9.06
C TYR A 123 -9.64 -2.47 -8.66
N ASP A 124 -10.46 -3.21 -9.40
CA ASP A 124 -10.76 -4.62 -9.12
C ASP A 124 -10.05 -5.52 -10.13
N ALA A 125 -9.01 -6.19 -9.64
CA ALA A 125 -8.23 -7.13 -10.43
C ALA A 125 -9.09 -8.23 -11.07
N ASN A 126 -10.18 -8.64 -10.41
CA ASN A 126 -11.03 -9.75 -10.79
C ASN A 126 -12.19 -9.37 -11.73
N LYS A 127 -12.36 -8.09 -12.05
CA LYS A 127 -13.30 -7.61 -13.06
C LYS A 127 -12.61 -7.38 -14.39
N SER A 128 -13.33 -7.56 -15.50
CA SER A 128 -12.82 -7.20 -16.83
C SER A 128 -12.63 -5.69 -16.90
N LYS A 129 -11.73 -5.21 -17.78
CA LYS A 129 -11.49 -3.76 -17.94
C LYS A 129 -12.74 -2.98 -18.37
N SER A 130 -13.66 -3.62 -19.09
CA SER A 130 -14.93 -3.04 -19.55
C SER A 130 -15.96 -2.81 -18.43
N ASP A 131 -15.83 -3.50 -17.30
CA ASP A 131 -16.88 -3.59 -16.28
C ASP A 131 -16.57 -2.73 -15.04
N GLN A 132 -15.58 -1.85 -15.16
CA GLN A 132 -15.09 -1.01 -14.07
C GLN A 132 -14.53 0.31 -14.61
N PRO A 133 -14.38 1.34 -13.76
CA PRO A 133 -13.71 2.58 -14.16
C PRO A 133 -12.33 2.30 -14.76
N GLY A 134 -11.90 3.13 -15.70
CA GLY A 134 -10.55 3.03 -16.26
C GLY A 134 -9.48 3.11 -15.16
N PRO A 135 -8.30 2.48 -15.33
CA PRO A 135 -7.29 2.31 -14.28
C PRO A 135 -6.66 3.62 -13.76
N GLY A 136 -7.10 4.78 -14.25
CA GLY A 136 -6.51 6.07 -13.93
C GLY A 136 -5.05 6.18 -14.40
N GLU A 137 -4.39 7.22 -13.94
CA GLU A 137 -3.08 7.63 -14.44
C GLU A 137 -1.92 7.07 -13.63
N CYS A 138 -2.17 6.70 -12.39
CA CYS A 138 -1.15 6.35 -11.41
C CYS A 138 -1.17 4.87 -11.07
N ARG A 139 0.00 4.36 -10.69
CA ARG A 139 0.24 2.97 -10.34
C ARG A 139 1.04 2.89 -9.05
N VAL A 140 0.64 2.00 -8.14
CA VAL A 140 1.53 1.48 -7.12
C VAL A 140 2.47 0.47 -7.75
N VAL A 141 3.75 0.50 -7.36
CA VAL A 141 4.80 -0.40 -7.85
C VAL A 141 5.32 -1.23 -6.70
N PHE A 142 5.42 -2.54 -6.91
CA PHE A 142 5.86 -3.48 -5.89
C PHE A 142 6.53 -4.72 -6.48
N THR A 143 7.23 -5.48 -5.66
CA THR A 143 7.79 -6.79 -6.03
C THR A 143 6.80 -7.89 -5.63
N ALA A 144 6.57 -8.88 -6.49
CA ALA A 144 5.62 -9.95 -6.19
C ALA A 144 6.17 -10.98 -5.20
N GLU A 145 7.38 -11.49 -5.45
CA GLU A 145 7.97 -12.58 -4.65
C GLU A 145 8.38 -12.12 -3.24
N ASN A 146 8.90 -10.89 -3.12
CA ASN A 146 9.49 -10.38 -1.88
C ASN A 146 8.63 -9.30 -1.20
N GLY A 147 7.52 -8.90 -1.82
CA GLY A 147 6.53 -7.98 -1.23
C GLY A 147 6.99 -6.54 -0.97
N HIS A 148 8.16 -6.13 -1.47
CA HIS A 148 8.63 -4.75 -1.35
C HIS A 148 7.67 -3.78 -2.03
N LEU A 149 7.27 -2.73 -1.31
CA LEU A 149 6.53 -1.60 -1.84
C LEU A 149 7.53 -0.57 -2.40
N CYS A 150 7.74 -0.59 -3.72
CA CYS A 150 8.77 0.21 -4.39
C CYS A 150 8.42 1.70 -4.47
N GLY A 151 7.14 2.03 -4.63
CA GLY A 151 6.67 3.41 -4.68
C GLY A 151 5.39 3.58 -5.49
N VAL A 152 5.14 4.82 -5.90
CA VAL A 152 4.04 5.18 -6.81
C VAL A 152 4.63 5.91 -8.00
N MET A 153 4.06 5.68 -9.18
CA MET A 153 4.39 6.41 -10.39
C MET A 153 3.11 6.79 -11.13
N CYS A 154 3.18 7.83 -11.96
CA CYS A 154 2.07 8.22 -12.82
C CYS A 154 2.53 8.34 -14.26
N HIS A 155 1.62 8.07 -15.20
CA HIS A 155 1.83 8.37 -16.60
C HIS A 155 2.16 9.86 -16.76
N LYS A 156 3.20 10.19 -17.52
CA LYS A 156 3.58 11.58 -17.78
C LYS A 156 2.45 12.35 -18.48
N SER A 157 1.76 11.67 -19.38
CA SER A 157 0.60 12.17 -20.11
C SER A 157 -0.35 11.01 -20.43
N MET A 158 -1.65 11.26 -20.28
CA MET A 158 -2.72 10.37 -20.78
C MET A 158 -3.28 10.83 -22.14
N THR A 159 -2.83 11.99 -22.63
CA THR A 159 -3.25 12.54 -23.92
C THR A 159 -2.68 11.71 -25.07
N PRO A 160 -3.50 11.34 -26.09
CA PRO A 160 -3.01 10.71 -27.31
C PRO A 160 -1.89 11.54 -27.96
N GLY A 161 -0.74 10.91 -28.23
CA GLY A 161 0.45 11.58 -28.79
C GLY A 161 1.26 12.43 -27.80
N GLY A 162 0.88 12.49 -26.51
CA GLY A 162 1.66 13.11 -25.45
C GLY A 162 2.90 12.29 -25.04
N ASP A 163 3.74 12.86 -24.17
CA ASP A 163 4.95 12.17 -23.68
C ASP A 163 4.59 10.86 -23.00
N GLN A 164 5.19 9.78 -23.49
CA GLN A 164 4.90 8.42 -23.07
C GLN A 164 5.74 8.03 -21.86
N GLY A 165 5.28 7.00 -21.16
CA GLY A 165 5.97 6.44 -20.00
C GLY A 165 5.54 7.08 -18.68
N PHE A 166 6.37 6.86 -17.67
CA PHE A 166 6.03 7.14 -16.28
C PHE A 166 7.03 8.08 -15.63
N ILE A 167 6.57 8.81 -14.62
CA ILE A 167 7.41 9.50 -13.64
C ILE A 167 7.16 8.93 -12.26
N LYS A 168 8.22 8.81 -11.47
CA LYS A 168 8.12 8.44 -10.05
C LYS A 168 7.51 9.59 -9.27
N CYS A 169 6.56 9.29 -8.38
CA CYS A 169 6.11 10.27 -7.39
C CYS A 169 7.20 10.44 -6.33
N THR A 170 7.40 11.66 -5.87
CA THR A 170 8.48 12.02 -4.94
C THR A 170 7.91 12.76 -3.73
N ALA A 171 8.60 12.72 -2.59
CA ALA A 171 8.18 13.44 -1.39
C ALA A 171 8.04 14.94 -1.64
#